data_AF-A0AAV6JEV0-F1
#
_entry.id   AF-A0AAV6JEV0-F1
#
_cell.length_a   1.000
_cell.length_b   1.000
_cell.length_c   1.000
_cell.angle_alpha   90.00
_cell.angle_beta   90.00
_cell.angle_gamma   90.00
#
_symmetry.space_group_name_H-M   'P 1'
#
loop_
_entity.id
_entity.type
_entity.pdbx_description
1 polymer ?
#
loop_
_entity_poly.entity_id
_entity_poly.type
_entity_poly.pdbx_seq_one_letter_code
_entity_poly.pdbx_strand_id
1 'polypeptide(L)'
;MKQERLQALGVKELQSNPVKMLLMLETLLWMEVVLELKDADDWIYRGEGDANLVLAYSGSSPTFVLRIQKAPRIESPRNGNDSEDSHSALMNDECLMWRETEERVLAPTREIAEQLYVQHVISPLLGYEHVDDGIHVFLSKEFLEVAEKNILSQRPSRRVDAAMVNTLCDFVLLMSDHSVFPYVSSDFPAIIVSSDFPAVNFIPYLPWKFPETEMLLDYLSSYQQ
;
A
#
# COMPACT_ATOMS: atom_id res chain seq x y z
N MET A 1 -9.29 -30.90 11.62
CA MET A 1 -9.21 -29.91 10.51
C MET A 1 -8.85 -28.48 10.91
N LYS A 2 -9.62 -27.72 11.73
CA LYS A 2 -9.19 -26.36 12.18
C LYS A 2 -7.97 -26.36 13.12
N GLN A 3 -7.80 -27.42 13.91
CA GLN A 3 -6.73 -27.52 14.93
C GLN A 3 -5.38 -28.02 14.39
N GLU A 4 -5.38 -28.68 13.22
CA GLU A 4 -4.17 -29.21 12.58
C GLU A 4 -3.45 -28.15 11.72
N ARG A 5 -4.17 -27.16 11.19
CA ARG A 5 -3.57 -26.04 10.43
C ARG A 5 -2.79 -25.06 11.32
N LEU A 6 -3.18 -24.92 12.60
CA LEU A 6 -2.46 -24.11 13.58
C LEU A 6 -1.11 -24.72 14.00
N GLN A 7 -0.89 -26.02 13.75
CA GLN A 7 0.39 -26.68 14.05
C GLN A 7 1.41 -26.58 12.90
N ALA A 8 0.97 -26.26 11.67
CA ALA A 8 1.83 -26.14 10.49
C ALA A 8 2.51 -24.76 10.37
N LEU A 9 1.95 -23.71 10.98
CA LEU A 9 2.53 -22.37 11.06
C LEU A 9 3.33 -22.21 12.36
N GLY A 10 4.55 -22.77 12.38
CA GLY A 10 5.65 -22.27 13.22
C GLY A 10 5.40 -22.09 14.73
N VAL A 11 5.11 -23.18 15.45
CA VAL A 11 4.92 -23.22 16.93
C VAL A 11 6.17 -22.80 17.76
N LYS A 12 7.24 -22.29 17.16
CA LYS A 12 8.43 -21.84 17.91
C LYS A 12 8.52 -20.33 18.18
N GLU A 13 7.76 -19.49 17.49
CA GLU A 13 7.72 -18.03 17.76
C GLU A 13 6.46 -17.56 18.50
N LEU A 14 5.44 -18.41 18.62
CA LEU A 14 4.11 -18.07 19.13
C LEU A 14 4.00 -17.91 20.66
N GLN A 15 5.09 -18.06 21.42
CA GLN A 15 5.09 -17.92 22.88
C GLN A 15 5.65 -16.59 23.41
N SER A 16 6.19 -15.71 22.56
CA SER A 16 6.94 -14.54 23.05
C SER A 16 6.17 -13.21 23.05
N ASN A 17 5.02 -13.09 22.37
CA ASN A 17 4.32 -11.80 22.28
C ASN A 17 2.77 -11.91 22.19
N PRO A 18 2.03 -11.64 23.28
CA PRO A 18 0.57 -11.69 23.30
C PRO A 18 -0.09 -10.60 22.43
N VAL A 19 0.60 -9.49 22.15
CA VAL A 19 0.10 -8.41 21.26
C VAL A 19 0.10 -8.89 19.80
N LYS A 20 1.17 -9.58 19.38
CA LYS A 20 1.25 -10.18 18.04
C LYS A 20 0.18 -11.26 17.85
N MET A 21 -0.15 -12.01 18.90
CA MET A 21 -1.23 -12.99 18.89
C MET A 21 -2.62 -12.36 18.77
N LEU A 22 -2.89 -11.25 19.49
CA LEU A 22 -4.16 -10.54 19.40
C LEU A 22 -4.33 -9.89 18.01
N LEU A 23 -3.29 -9.22 17.50
CA LEU A 23 -3.29 -8.70 16.14
C LEU A 23 -3.51 -9.82 15.13
N MET A 24 -2.86 -10.98 15.29
CA MET A 24 -3.00 -12.11 14.36
C MET A 24 -4.39 -12.76 14.41
N LEU A 25 -5.07 -12.75 15.57
CA LEU A 25 -6.45 -13.22 15.68
C LEU A 25 -7.45 -12.20 15.11
N GLU A 26 -7.20 -10.90 15.31
CA GLU A 26 -7.96 -9.83 14.67
C GLU A 26 -7.75 -9.87 13.14
N THR A 27 -6.52 -10.03 12.64
CA THR A 27 -6.25 -10.13 11.20
C THR A 27 -6.91 -11.35 10.56
N LEU A 28 -6.95 -12.49 11.26
CA LEU A 28 -7.68 -13.68 10.82
C LEU A 28 -9.20 -13.45 10.76
N LEU A 29 -9.76 -12.62 11.63
CA LEU A 29 -11.17 -12.23 11.56
C LEU A 29 -11.42 -11.35 10.32
N TRP A 30 -10.50 -10.43 10.00
CA TRP A 30 -10.61 -9.55 8.82
C TRP A 30 -10.40 -10.27 7.48
N MET A 31 -9.66 -11.38 7.45
CA MET A 31 -9.51 -12.21 6.24
C MET A 31 -10.84 -12.84 5.75
N GLU A 32 -11.85 -12.97 6.62
CA GLU A 32 -13.19 -13.44 6.25
C GLU A 32 -14.20 -12.28 6.06
N VAL A 33 -13.79 -11.03 6.25
CA VAL A 33 -14.66 -9.86 6.09
C VAL A 33 -14.78 -9.49 4.62
N VAL A 34 -16.02 -9.31 4.16
CA VAL A 34 -16.37 -8.76 2.85
C VAL A 34 -17.08 -7.44 3.08
N LEU A 35 -16.51 -6.33 2.59
CA LEU A 35 -17.14 -5.01 2.64
C LEU A 35 -18.21 -4.90 1.54
N GLU A 36 -19.43 -4.61 1.95
CA GLU A 36 -20.60 -4.51 1.07
C GLU A 36 -21.02 -3.05 0.90
N LEU A 37 -21.95 -2.80 -0.05
CA LEU A 37 -22.52 -1.46 -0.30
C LEU A 37 -22.92 -0.70 0.99
N LYS A 38 -23.51 -1.38 1.97
CA LYS A 38 -23.97 -0.78 3.22
C LYS A 38 -22.83 -0.19 4.07
N ASP A 39 -21.63 -0.70 3.90
CA ASP A 39 -20.46 -0.33 4.69
C ASP A 39 -19.77 0.91 4.09
N ALA A 40 -20.12 1.32 2.86
CA ALA A 40 -19.46 2.40 2.14
C ALA A 40 -19.59 3.78 2.82
N ASP A 41 -20.66 4.00 3.58
CA ASP A 41 -20.90 5.26 4.30
C ASP A 41 -20.04 5.40 5.57
N ASP A 42 -19.46 4.29 6.06
CA ASP A 42 -18.54 4.27 7.20
C ASP A 42 -17.09 4.61 6.80
N TRP A 43 -16.85 5.03 5.55
CA TRP A 43 -15.52 5.37 5.04
C TRP A 43 -15.48 6.81 4.52
N ILE A 44 -14.52 7.59 5.02
CA ILE A 44 -14.37 9.00 4.66
C ILE A 44 -13.04 9.24 3.94
N TYR A 45 -13.02 10.21 3.03
CA TYR A 45 -11.81 10.57 2.29
C TYR A 45 -10.71 11.04 3.25
N ARG A 46 -9.50 10.47 3.12
CA ARG A 46 -8.33 10.87 3.90
C ARG A 46 -7.26 11.55 3.04
N GLY A 47 -7.05 11.05 1.83
CA GLY A 47 -6.07 11.59 0.90
C GLY A 47 -5.84 10.67 -0.29
N GLU A 48 -4.95 11.07 -1.19
CA GLU A 48 -4.56 10.25 -2.32
C GLU A 48 -3.16 10.59 -2.85
N GLY A 49 -2.48 9.56 -3.36
CA GLY A 49 -1.28 9.70 -4.20
C GLY A 49 -1.62 9.54 -5.67
N ASP A 50 -0.63 9.24 -6.50
CA ASP A 50 -0.85 9.00 -7.94
C ASP A 50 -1.55 7.65 -8.17
N ALA A 51 -1.09 6.60 -7.49
CA ALA A 51 -1.56 5.23 -7.69
C ALA A 51 -2.71 4.80 -6.75
N ASN A 52 -2.85 5.44 -5.58
CA ASN A 52 -3.76 4.97 -4.54
C ASN A 52 -4.59 6.09 -3.94
N LEU A 53 -5.82 5.75 -3.58
CA LEU A 53 -6.76 6.50 -2.76
C LEU A 53 -6.74 5.93 -1.34
N VAL A 54 -6.85 6.79 -0.33
CA VAL A 54 -6.92 6.39 1.08
C VAL A 54 -8.23 6.87 1.71
N LEU A 55 -8.98 5.94 2.29
CA LEU A 55 -10.19 6.21 3.07
C LEU A 55 -9.95 5.86 4.54
N ALA A 56 -10.43 6.66 5.48
CA ALA A 56 -10.38 6.37 6.91
C ALA A 56 -11.73 5.84 7.39
N TYR A 57 -11.72 4.88 8.32
CA TYR A 57 -12.93 4.36 8.92
C TYR A 57 -13.53 5.39 9.89
N SER A 58 -14.81 5.72 9.72
CA SER A 58 -15.55 6.69 10.55
C SER A 58 -16.48 6.04 11.58
N GLY A 59 -16.51 4.70 11.65
CA GLY A 59 -17.30 3.97 12.62
C GLY A 59 -16.73 3.98 14.04
N SER A 60 -17.11 3.00 14.84
CA SER A 60 -16.86 3.01 16.30
C SER A 60 -15.39 2.82 16.73
N SER A 61 -14.51 2.42 15.81
CA SER A 61 -13.07 2.23 16.05
C SER A 61 -12.25 2.82 14.89
N PRO A 62 -12.01 4.15 14.86
CA PRO A 62 -11.40 4.86 13.72
C PRO A 62 -9.88 4.65 13.65
N THR A 63 -9.43 3.41 13.83
CA THR A 63 -8.02 3.02 13.88
C THR A 63 -7.54 2.41 12.58
N PHE A 64 -8.34 2.46 11.51
CA PHE A 64 -8.05 1.79 10.25
C PHE A 64 -8.26 2.70 9.05
N VAL A 65 -7.45 2.45 8.02
CA VAL A 65 -7.59 3.05 6.69
C VAL A 65 -7.65 1.98 5.62
N LEU A 66 -8.41 2.24 4.56
CA LEU A 66 -8.41 1.48 3.32
C LEU A 66 -7.55 2.18 2.28
N ARG A 67 -6.62 1.44 1.70
CA ARG A 67 -5.86 1.84 0.52
C ARG A 67 -6.44 1.13 -0.70
N ILE A 68 -6.99 1.93 -1.61
CA ILE A 68 -7.69 1.49 -2.81
C ILE A 68 -6.87 1.92 -4.03
N GLN A 69 -6.64 1.00 -4.96
CA GLN A 69 -5.95 1.35 -6.20
C GLN A 69 -6.81 2.22 -7.13
N LYS A 70 -6.13 3.08 -7.88
CA LYS A 70 -6.76 3.89 -8.91
C LYS A 70 -6.46 3.34 -10.30
N ALA A 71 -7.45 3.40 -11.17
CA ALA A 71 -7.31 3.18 -12.60
C ALA A 71 -7.28 4.53 -13.32
N PRO A 72 -6.47 4.70 -14.38
CA PRO A 72 -6.50 5.89 -15.21
C PRO A 72 -7.92 6.14 -15.75
N ARG A 73 -8.36 7.40 -15.80
CA ARG A 73 -9.50 7.72 -16.66
C ARG A 73 -9.04 7.48 -18.09
N ILE A 74 -9.77 6.65 -18.84
CA ILE A 74 -9.42 6.36 -20.24
C ILE A 74 -9.50 7.69 -21.02
N GLU A 75 -8.35 8.33 -21.22
CA GLU A 75 -8.20 9.47 -22.11
C GLU A 75 -7.60 8.99 -23.43
N SER A 76 -8.47 8.65 -24.38
CA SER A 76 -8.18 8.26 -25.78
C SER A 76 -7.36 6.96 -25.99
N PRO A 77 -7.58 6.24 -27.11
CA PRO A 77 -6.70 5.12 -27.46
C PRO A 77 -5.34 5.71 -27.82
N ARG A 78 -4.34 5.53 -26.95
CA ARG A 78 -2.96 5.59 -27.41
C ARG A 78 -2.82 4.49 -28.46
N ASN A 79 -2.57 4.89 -29.71
CA ASN A 79 -2.09 3.99 -30.75
C ASN A 79 -0.79 3.34 -30.25
N GLY A 80 -0.93 2.16 -29.66
CA GLY A 80 0.11 1.32 -29.13
C GLY A 80 -0.44 -0.09 -29.20
N ASN A 81 0.20 -0.91 -30.01
CA ASN A 81 -0.24 -2.24 -30.36
C ASN A 81 0.08 -3.19 -29.21
N ASP A 82 -0.71 -3.15 -28.13
CA ASP A 82 -0.50 -4.03 -26.97
C ASP A 82 -1.31 -5.31 -27.16
N SER A 83 -0.83 -6.11 -28.12
CA SER A 83 -1.00 -7.55 -28.07
C SER A 83 -0.09 -8.10 -26.98
N GLU A 84 -0.64 -8.40 -25.80
CA GLU A 84 -0.62 -9.76 -25.25
C GLU A 84 -1.28 -9.78 -23.88
N ASP A 85 -2.32 -10.59 -23.84
CA ASP A 85 -2.99 -11.18 -22.71
C ASP A 85 -1.98 -11.85 -21.76
N SER A 86 -1.42 -11.08 -20.83
CA SER A 86 -0.60 -11.60 -19.73
C SER A 86 -1.15 -11.04 -18.44
N HIS A 87 -2.13 -11.75 -17.87
CA HIS A 87 -2.64 -11.59 -16.51
C HIS A 87 -1.57 -11.86 -15.42
N SER A 88 -0.28 -11.67 -15.70
CA SER A 88 0.79 -11.83 -14.72
C SER A 88 0.93 -10.57 -13.88
N ALA A 89 1.07 -10.74 -12.56
CA ALA A 89 1.28 -9.63 -11.62
C ALA A 89 2.54 -8.80 -11.92
N LEU A 90 3.54 -9.44 -12.52
CA LEU A 90 4.85 -8.90 -12.86
C LEU A 90 5.17 -9.18 -14.34
N MET A 91 5.98 -8.31 -14.92
CA MET A 91 6.56 -8.53 -16.26
C MET A 91 7.66 -9.60 -16.20
N ASN A 92 7.99 -10.20 -17.36
CA ASN A 92 8.96 -11.30 -17.43
C ASN A 92 10.36 -10.92 -16.90
N ASP A 93 10.81 -9.70 -17.16
CA ASP A 93 12.07 -9.14 -16.66
C ASP A 93 12.03 -8.91 -15.14
N GLU A 94 10.91 -8.42 -14.60
CA GLU A 94 10.68 -8.30 -13.16
C GLU A 94 10.73 -9.69 -12.48
N CYS A 95 10.12 -10.72 -13.08
CA CYS A 95 10.18 -12.09 -12.56
C CYS A 95 11.62 -12.61 -12.48
N LEU A 96 12.46 -12.32 -13.49
CA LEU A 96 13.87 -12.71 -13.48
C LEU A 96 14.67 -12.01 -12.38
N MET A 97 14.40 -10.71 -12.17
CA MET A 97 15.02 -9.93 -11.09
C MET A 97 14.66 -10.46 -9.70
N TRP A 98 13.41 -10.88 -9.51
CA TRP A 98 12.89 -11.35 -8.21
C TRP A 98 12.88 -12.87 -8.06
N ARG A 99 13.66 -13.61 -8.87
CA ARG A 99 13.70 -15.09 -8.87
C ARG A 99 13.96 -15.74 -7.50
N GLU A 100 14.62 -15.03 -6.58
CA GLU A 100 14.95 -15.51 -5.24
C GLU A 100 13.77 -15.37 -4.25
N THR A 101 12.73 -14.63 -4.64
CA THR A 101 11.49 -14.44 -3.87
C THR A 101 10.33 -15.12 -4.61
N GLU A 102 10.34 -16.45 -4.63
CA GLU A 102 9.41 -17.27 -5.43
C GLU A 102 7.93 -16.93 -5.17
N GLU A 103 7.56 -16.69 -3.91
CA GLU A 103 6.18 -16.34 -3.54
C GLU A 103 5.69 -15.07 -4.24
N ARG A 104 6.58 -14.09 -4.46
CA ARG A 104 6.26 -12.85 -5.17
C ARG A 104 6.11 -13.07 -6.66
N VAL A 105 6.97 -13.90 -7.27
CA VAL A 105 6.89 -14.23 -8.70
C VAL A 105 5.61 -14.99 -9.02
N LEU A 106 5.12 -15.78 -8.07
CA LEU A 106 3.88 -16.54 -8.17
C LEU A 106 2.62 -15.75 -7.75
N ALA A 107 2.77 -14.47 -7.39
CA ALA A 107 1.64 -13.64 -6.96
C ALA A 107 0.59 -13.54 -8.09
N PRO A 108 -0.71 -13.75 -7.78
CA PRO A 108 -1.76 -13.77 -8.80
C PRO A 108 -2.13 -12.37 -9.29
N THR A 109 -1.84 -11.32 -8.52
CA THR A 109 -2.09 -9.93 -8.90
C THR A 109 -0.95 -9.02 -8.42
N ARG A 110 -0.88 -7.81 -8.99
CA ARG A 110 0.16 -6.83 -8.67
C ARG A 110 0.09 -6.38 -7.22
N GLU A 111 -1.10 -6.26 -6.65
CA GLU A 111 -1.34 -5.86 -5.26
C GLU A 111 -0.73 -6.85 -4.29
N ILE A 112 -0.91 -8.16 -4.56
CA ILE A 112 -0.32 -9.22 -3.74
C ILE A 112 1.19 -9.23 -3.90
N ALA A 113 1.72 -9.00 -5.11
CA ALA A 113 3.15 -8.86 -5.31
C ALA A 113 3.75 -7.65 -4.54
N GLU A 114 3.01 -6.54 -4.46
CA GLU A 114 3.38 -5.34 -3.70
C GLU A 114 3.35 -5.61 -2.19
N GLN A 115 2.35 -6.31 -1.67
CA GLN A 115 2.30 -6.69 -0.24
C GLN A 115 3.48 -7.61 0.12
N LEU A 116 3.72 -8.65 -0.68
CA LEU A 116 4.83 -9.58 -0.48
C LEU A 116 6.19 -8.87 -0.56
N TYR A 117 6.31 -7.84 -1.39
CA TYR A 117 7.50 -6.99 -1.39
C TYR A 117 7.71 -6.28 -0.06
N VAL A 118 6.65 -5.68 0.49
CA VAL A 118 6.72 -5.02 1.79
C VAL A 118 7.10 -6.02 2.88
N GLN A 119 6.47 -7.19 2.87
CA GLN A 119 6.66 -8.23 3.88
C GLN A 119 8.05 -8.88 3.84
N HIS A 120 8.54 -9.24 2.65
CA HIS A 120 9.76 -10.04 2.50
C HIS A 120 11.01 -9.25 2.14
N VAL A 121 10.87 -7.99 1.69
CA VAL A 121 12.02 -7.15 1.32
C VAL A 121 12.12 -5.92 2.20
N ILE A 122 11.04 -5.14 2.33
CA ILE A 122 11.11 -3.86 3.06
C ILE A 122 11.16 -4.08 4.57
N SER A 123 10.30 -4.92 5.12
CA SER A 123 10.21 -5.14 6.56
C SER A 123 11.51 -5.69 7.18
N PRO A 124 12.21 -6.66 6.56
CA PRO A 124 13.53 -7.08 7.05
C PRO A 124 14.60 -5.99 7.06
N LEU A 125 14.50 -4.99 6.18
CA LEU A 125 15.49 -3.92 6.04
C LEU A 125 15.22 -2.74 6.98
N LEU A 126 13.94 -2.42 7.23
CA LEU A 126 13.53 -1.25 8.02
C LEU A 126 13.07 -1.60 9.44
N GLY A 127 12.83 -2.88 9.74
CA GLY A 127 12.28 -3.34 11.00
C GLY A 127 10.76 -3.55 10.92
N TYR A 128 10.29 -4.69 11.40
CA TYR A 128 8.87 -5.08 11.40
C TYR A 128 8.01 -4.19 12.31
N GLU A 129 8.63 -3.51 13.28
CA GLU A 129 7.97 -2.57 14.20
C GLU A 129 7.66 -1.21 13.58
N HIS A 130 8.18 -0.94 12.38
CA HIS A 130 8.07 0.35 11.70
C HIS A 130 7.36 0.27 10.35
N VAL A 131 6.98 -0.93 9.93
CA VAL A 131 6.37 -1.20 8.63
C VAL A 131 5.07 -1.96 8.85
N ASP A 132 3.96 -1.37 8.40
CA ASP A 132 2.65 -2.04 8.31
C ASP A 132 2.49 -2.58 6.89
N ASP A 133 2.49 -3.91 6.75
CA ASP A 133 2.27 -4.61 5.48
C ASP A 133 0.79 -4.72 5.11
N GLY A 134 -0.12 -4.32 6.02
CA GLY A 134 -1.56 -4.34 5.83
C GLY A 134 -2.14 -5.74 5.62
N ILE A 135 -3.45 -5.78 5.41
CA ILE A 135 -4.22 -7.01 5.22
C ILE A 135 -5.14 -6.83 4.03
N HIS A 136 -5.22 -7.82 3.15
CA HIS A 136 -6.22 -7.80 2.09
C HIS A 136 -7.61 -8.11 2.65
N VAL A 137 -8.56 -7.23 2.33
CA VAL A 137 -9.98 -7.39 2.67
C VAL A 137 -10.78 -7.40 1.38
N PHE A 138 -11.69 -8.35 1.27
CA PHE A 138 -12.57 -8.47 0.11
C PHE A 138 -13.66 -7.40 0.16
N LEU A 139 -14.14 -7.00 -1.01
CA LEU A 139 -15.20 -5.99 -1.13
C LEU A 139 -16.03 -6.23 -2.37
N SER A 140 -17.27 -5.75 -2.33
CA SER A 140 -18.17 -5.80 -3.46
C SER A 140 -17.87 -4.66 -4.45
N LYS A 141 -18.17 -4.88 -5.73
CA LYS A 141 -18.06 -3.84 -6.74
C LYS A 141 -18.92 -2.62 -6.39
N GLU A 142 -20.10 -2.86 -5.83
CA GLU A 142 -21.05 -1.83 -5.42
C GLU A 142 -20.48 -0.94 -4.30
N PHE A 143 -19.71 -1.52 -3.37
CA PHE A 143 -18.98 -0.73 -2.37
C PHE A 143 -18.06 0.28 -3.06
N LEU A 144 -17.24 -0.16 -4.02
CA LEU A 144 -16.28 0.69 -4.73
C LEU A 144 -16.97 1.80 -5.54
N GLU A 145 -18.08 1.47 -6.20
CA GLU A 145 -18.86 2.43 -6.97
C GLU A 145 -19.52 3.51 -6.10
N VAL A 146 -19.97 3.15 -4.88
CA VAL A 146 -20.52 4.11 -3.90
C VAL A 146 -19.40 4.94 -3.26
N ALA A 147 -18.31 4.29 -2.86
CA ALA A 147 -17.16 4.96 -2.27
C ALA A 147 -16.59 6.04 -3.19
N GLU A 148 -16.41 5.76 -4.49
CA GLU A 148 -15.97 6.76 -5.47
C GLU A 148 -16.91 7.97 -5.52
N LYS A 149 -18.24 7.76 -5.49
CA LYS A 149 -19.22 8.84 -5.52
C LYS A 149 -19.16 9.70 -4.26
N ASN A 150 -19.05 9.07 -3.09
CA ASN A 150 -19.04 9.74 -1.78
C ASN A 150 -17.88 10.73 -1.62
N ILE A 151 -16.75 10.47 -2.29
CA ILE A 151 -15.52 11.27 -2.17
C ILE A 151 -15.30 12.28 -3.30
N LEU A 152 -16.12 12.27 -4.37
CA LEU A 152 -15.88 13.13 -5.56
C LEU A 152 -15.73 14.61 -5.21
N SER A 153 -16.50 15.10 -4.24
CA SER A 153 -16.47 16.50 -3.80
C SER A 153 -15.27 16.85 -2.92
N GLN A 154 -14.59 15.85 -2.37
CA GLN A 154 -13.45 16.00 -1.45
C GLN A 154 -12.11 15.88 -2.19
N ARG A 155 -12.09 15.22 -3.34
CA ARG A 155 -10.90 15.02 -4.17
C ARG A 155 -10.53 16.29 -4.94
N PRO A 156 -9.24 16.66 -5.04
CA PRO A 156 -8.80 17.75 -5.89
C PRO A 156 -9.17 17.52 -7.37
N SER A 157 -9.66 18.54 -8.09
CA SER A 157 -10.17 18.36 -9.47
C SER A 157 -9.17 17.69 -10.41
N ARG A 158 -7.88 18.09 -10.36
CA ARG A 158 -6.82 17.46 -11.16
C ARG A 158 -6.68 15.96 -10.92
N ARG A 159 -6.93 15.50 -9.68
CA ARG A 159 -6.89 14.09 -9.31
C ARG A 159 -8.10 13.33 -9.83
N VAL A 160 -9.28 13.95 -9.78
CA VAL A 160 -10.54 13.39 -10.33
C VAL A 160 -10.44 13.19 -11.84
N ASP A 161 -9.81 14.13 -12.55
CA ASP A 161 -9.65 14.05 -14.00
C ASP A 161 -8.65 12.97 -14.41
N ALA A 162 -7.54 12.82 -13.68
CA ALA A 162 -6.47 11.89 -14.03
C ALA A 162 -6.84 10.41 -13.79
N ALA A 163 -7.55 10.08 -12.71
CA ALA A 163 -7.79 8.70 -12.30
C ALA A 163 -9.06 8.53 -11.45
N MET A 164 -9.65 7.33 -11.52
CA MET A 164 -10.80 6.92 -10.72
C MET A 164 -10.46 5.68 -9.89
N VAL A 165 -11.28 5.35 -8.89
CA VAL A 165 -11.19 4.06 -8.19
C VAL A 165 -11.26 2.88 -9.18
N ASN A 166 -10.36 1.90 -9.02
CA ASN A 166 -10.39 0.68 -9.82
C ASN A 166 -11.53 -0.24 -9.34
N THR A 167 -12.69 -0.18 -10.00
CA THR A 167 -13.87 -1.00 -9.67
C THR A 167 -13.77 -2.46 -10.12
N LEU A 168 -12.65 -2.86 -10.74
CA LEU A 168 -12.37 -4.24 -11.13
C LEU A 168 -11.56 -5.00 -10.07
N CYS A 169 -11.16 -4.35 -8.97
CA CYS A 169 -10.47 -5.00 -7.86
C CYS A 169 -11.48 -5.67 -6.91
N ASP A 170 -11.20 -6.93 -6.57
CA ASP A 170 -12.01 -7.72 -5.62
C ASP A 170 -11.52 -7.63 -4.18
N PHE A 171 -10.38 -6.98 -3.95
CA PHE A 171 -9.83 -6.74 -2.62
C PHE A 171 -9.08 -5.40 -2.55
N VAL A 172 -8.91 -4.90 -1.33
CA VAL A 172 -8.19 -3.67 -0.98
C VAL A 172 -7.28 -3.91 0.22
N LEU A 173 -6.32 -3.02 0.46
CA LEU A 173 -5.41 -3.14 1.60
C LEU A 173 -5.97 -2.35 2.80
N LEU A 174 -6.32 -3.06 3.87
CA LEU A 174 -6.64 -2.50 5.17
C LEU A 174 -5.35 -2.32 5.97
N MET A 175 -5.13 -1.12 6.50
CA MET A 175 -3.95 -0.78 7.29
C MET A 175 -4.35 -0.06 8.57
N SER A 176 -3.43 -0.01 9.53
CA SER A 176 -3.60 0.81 10.72
C SER A 176 -3.60 2.30 10.33
N ASP A 177 -4.51 3.08 10.89
CA ASP A 177 -4.46 4.54 10.76
C ASP A 177 -3.32 5.07 11.64
N HIS A 178 -2.13 5.22 11.05
CA HIS A 178 -0.97 5.82 11.71
C HIS A 178 -1.19 7.30 12.08
N SER A 179 -2.33 7.89 11.71
CA SER A 179 -2.70 9.22 12.14
C SER A 179 -3.30 9.27 13.56
N VAL A 180 -3.65 8.12 14.13
CA VAL A 180 -4.37 7.99 15.39
C VAL A 180 -3.52 7.25 16.40
N PHE A 181 -3.47 7.76 17.64
CA PHE A 181 -2.77 7.11 18.74
C PHE A 181 -3.79 6.53 19.73
N PRO A 182 -4.11 5.23 19.66
CA PRO A 182 -5.20 4.63 20.44
C PRO A 182 -4.97 4.63 21.96
N TYR A 183 -3.73 4.85 22.41
CA TYR A 183 -3.34 4.81 23.83
C TYR A 183 -3.14 6.19 24.47
N VAL A 184 -3.36 7.27 23.72
CA VAL A 184 -3.26 8.63 24.26
C VAL A 184 -4.68 9.08 24.64
N SER A 185 -4.86 9.55 25.88
CA SER A 185 -6.15 10.08 26.33
C SER A 185 -6.67 11.11 25.32
N SER A 186 -7.97 11.09 25.04
CA SER A 186 -8.66 12.06 24.17
C SER A 186 -8.46 13.52 24.60
N ASP A 187 -7.87 13.74 25.78
CA ASP A 187 -7.56 15.06 26.34
C ASP A 187 -6.37 15.74 25.65
N PHE A 188 -5.58 15.04 24.82
CA PHE A 188 -4.41 15.61 24.15
C PHE A 188 -4.52 15.56 22.63
N PRO A 189 -4.36 16.70 21.93
CA PRO A 189 -4.31 16.70 20.47
C PRO A 189 -3.04 15.98 19.99
N ALA A 190 -3.21 14.96 19.15
CA ALA A 190 -2.11 14.35 18.42
C ALA A 190 -1.70 15.24 17.25
N ILE A 191 -0.41 15.55 17.15
CA ILE A 191 0.17 16.24 15.99
C ILE A 191 1.09 15.26 15.29
N ILE A 192 0.87 15.09 13.99
CA ILE A 192 1.69 14.21 13.16
C ILE A 192 2.39 15.06 12.14
N VAL A 193 3.70 14.88 12.11
CA VAL A 193 4.56 15.50 11.12
C VAL A 193 4.90 14.43 10.11
N SER A 194 4.19 14.45 8.98
CA SER A 194 4.62 13.75 7.78
C SER A 194 5.60 14.65 7.05
N SER A 195 6.87 14.26 6.98
CA SER A 195 7.77 14.84 6.00
C SER A 195 7.36 14.31 4.63
N ASP A 196 7.02 15.19 3.69
CA ASP A 196 6.89 14.82 2.28
C ASP A 196 8.18 14.09 1.87
N PHE A 197 8.06 12.79 1.56
CA PHE A 197 9.08 11.85 1.10
C PHE A 197 10.52 12.38 1.17
N PRO A 198 11.32 12.04 2.20
CA PRO A 198 12.71 12.48 2.24
C PRO A 198 13.38 12.06 0.93
N ALA A 199 13.79 13.06 0.13
CA ALA A 199 14.49 12.81 -1.11
C ALA A 199 15.83 12.12 -0.81
N VAL A 200 16.49 11.62 -1.86
CA VAL A 200 17.79 10.95 -1.72
C VAL A 200 18.78 11.91 -1.05
N ASN A 201 19.15 11.59 0.20
CA ASN A 201 20.02 12.42 1.03
C ASN A 201 21.52 12.08 0.89
N PHE A 202 21.89 11.36 -0.15
CA PHE A 202 23.28 11.02 -0.46
C PHE A 202 23.61 11.36 -1.91
N ILE A 203 24.87 11.71 -2.16
CA ILE A 203 25.37 11.92 -3.52
C ILE A 203 25.89 10.57 -4.01
N PRO A 204 25.38 10.03 -5.13
CA PRO A 204 25.84 8.74 -5.63
C PRO A 204 27.28 8.85 -6.14
N TYR A 205 28.13 7.91 -5.72
CA TYR A 205 29.43 7.71 -6.35
C TYR A 205 29.28 6.69 -7.49
N LEU A 206 29.33 7.18 -8.73
CA LEU A 206 29.29 6.32 -9.92
C LEU A 206 30.68 6.27 -10.56
N PRO A 207 31.33 5.08 -10.64
CA PRO A 207 32.64 4.94 -11.28
C PRO A 207 32.60 5.12 -12.81
N TRP A 208 31.42 5.13 -13.41
CA TRP A 208 31.21 5.41 -14.82
C TRP A 208 30.87 6.90 -15.01
N LYS A 209 31.83 7.66 -15.55
CA LYS A 209 31.72 9.11 -15.73
C LYS A 209 31.01 9.46 -17.03
N PHE A 210 29.94 10.24 -16.96
CA PHE A 210 29.36 10.93 -18.12
C PHE A 210 30.02 12.31 -18.27
N PRO A 211 30.67 12.63 -19.41
CA PRO A 211 31.41 13.89 -19.60
C PRO A 211 30.59 15.15 -19.30
N GLU A 212 29.28 15.10 -19.52
CA GLU A 212 28.35 16.23 -19.36
C GLU A 212 28.01 16.54 -17.89
N THR A 213 28.33 15.65 -16.96
CA THR A 213 28.02 15.81 -15.53
C THR A 213 29.15 16.41 -14.68
N GLU A 214 30.38 16.54 -15.23
CA GLU A 214 31.52 17.10 -14.49
C GLU A 214 31.31 18.59 -14.13
N MET A 215 30.63 19.34 -14.98
CA MET A 215 30.38 20.77 -14.74
C MET A 215 29.47 21.06 -13.53
N LEU A 216 28.56 20.13 -13.21
CA LEU A 216 27.61 20.29 -12.10
C LEU A 216 28.20 19.86 -10.76
N LEU A 217 29.03 18.81 -10.74
CA LEU A 217 29.66 18.32 -9.51
C LEU A 217 30.77 19.27 -9.02
N ASP A 218 31.56 19.86 -9.92
CA ASP A 218 32.56 20.87 -9.56
C ASP A 218 31.90 22.16 -9.07
N TYR A 219 30.77 22.56 -9.66
CA TYR A 219 29.99 23.72 -9.21
C TYR A 219 29.42 23.51 -7.81
N LEU A 220 28.81 22.36 -7.52
CA LEU A 220 28.23 22.06 -6.21
C LEU A 220 29.30 21.90 -5.11
N SER A 221 30.46 21.33 -5.45
CA SER A 221 31.58 21.20 -4.51
C SER A 221 32.20 22.55 -4.12
N SER A 222 32.07 23.58 -4.98
CA SER A 222 32.57 24.94 -4.69
C SER A 222 31.72 25.73 -3.69
N TYR A 223 30.50 25.29 -3.38
CA TYR A 223 29.61 25.92 -2.39
C TYR A 223 29.74 25.32 -0.98
N GLN A 224 30.54 24.26 -0.80
CA GLN A 224 30.80 23.63 0.50
C GLN A 224 32.15 24.02 1.12
N GLN A 225 32.84 25.06 0.61
CA GLN A 225 34.06 25.63 1.21
C GLN A 225 33.82 27.01 1.81
#